data_AF-N9FA86-F1
#
_entry.id   AF-N9FA86-F1
#
_cell.length_a   1.000
_cell.length_b   1.000
_cell.length_c   1.000
_cell.angle_alpha   90.00
_cell.angle_beta   90.00
_cell.angle_gamma   90.00
#
_symmetry.space_group_name_H-M   'P 1'
#
loop_
_entity.id
_entity.type
_entity.pdbx_description
1 polymer ?
#
loop_
_entity_poly.entity_id
_entity_poly.type
_entity_poly.pdbx_seq_one_letter_code
_entity_poly.pdbx_strand_id
1 'polypeptide(L)'
;MSEYHNNQILWTEKLPGGHHWSGRVQKGTVLQFKALASNANVSLFCVNAEDKLERYNMPDTLKGQHTAFLTTGNVLYSDLGRVMASIVKDDHGWNDTFCGASRPEQISKQFGQRRFQDARNEMYKTV
;
A
#
# COMPACT_ATOMS: atom_id res chain seq x y z
N MET A 1 -20.84 10.15 -11.92
CA MET A 1 -19.41 9.80 -11.83
C MET A 1 -18.74 10.99 -11.17
N SER A 2 -18.25 10.85 -9.95
CA SER A 2 -17.65 12.01 -9.26
C SER A 2 -16.35 12.39 -9.98
N GLU A 3 -16.14 13.68 -10.26
CA GLU A 3 -14.83 14.21 -10.66
C GLU A 3 -13.88 14.11 -9.46
N TYR A 4 -13.29 12.94 -9.28
CA TYR A 4 -12.11 12.81 -8.43
C TYR A 4 -10.95 13.31 -9.27
N HIS A 5 -10.47 14.52 -8.98
CA HIS A 5 -9.28 15.18 -9.55
C HIS A 5 -9.54 16.33 -10.52
N ASN A 6 -9.13 17.52 -10.10
CA ASN A 6 -8.73 18.62 -10.98
C ASN A 6 -7.43 18.29 -11.77
N ASN A 7 -7.08 17.00 -11.89
CA ASN A 7 -5.85 16.44 -12.45
C ASN A 7 -4.54 17.12 -12.03
N GLN A 8 -4.53 17.75 -10.85
CA GLN A 8 -3.38 18.47 -10.33
C GLN A 8 -2.47 17.53 -9.56
N ILE A 9 -1.25 17.35 -10.06
CA ILE A 9 -0.20 16.60 -9.37
C ILE A 9 0.38 17.48 -8.26
N LEU A 10 0.24 17.04 -7.01
CA LEU A 10 0.85 17.74 -5.87
C LEU A 10 2.35 17.44 -5.77
N TRP A 11 2.75 16.19 -5.98
CA TRP A 11 4.14 15.73 -5.97
C TRP A 11 4.23 14.33 -6.63
N THR A 12 5.45 13.89 -6.93
CA THR A 12 5.73 12.56 -7.46
C THR A 12 7.07 12.08 -6.92
N GLU A 13 7.13 10.80 -6.56
CA GLU A 13 8.33 10.16 -6.03
C GLU A 13 8.49 8.77 -6.61
N LYS A 14 9.73 8.38 -6.89
CA LYS A 14 10.06 7.04 -7.37
C LYS A 14 10.47 6.18 -6.18
N LEU A 15 9.68 5.17 -5.85
CA LEU A 15 10.02 4.18 -4.82
C LEU A 15 10.86 3.04 -5.43
N PRO A 16 12.16 2.90 -5.10
CA PRO A 16 12.95 1.77 -5.58
C PRO A 16 12.54 0.45 -4.92
N GLY A 17 12.87 -0.68 -5.54
CA GLY A 17 12.57 -2.00 -4.97
C GLY A 17 13.26 -2.21 -3.61
N GLY A 18 12.56 -2.76 -2.63
CA GLY A 18 13.10 -2.97 -1.28
C GLY A 18 13.20 -1.69 -0.41
N HIS A 19 12.68 -0.56 -0.90
CA HIS A 19 12.58 0.68 -0.13
C HIS A 19 11.17 0.87 0.44
N HIS A 20 11.06 1.81 1.36
CA HIS A 20 9.81 2.25 1.94
C HIS A 20 9.65 3.75 1.81
N TRP A 21 8.40 4.18 1.78
CA TRP A 21 8.02 5.56 1.87
C TRP A 21 6.89 5.69 2.89
N SER A 22 6.92 6.77 3.66
CA SER A 22 5.84 7.10 4.58
C SER A 22 5.57 8.60 4.50
N GLY A 23 4.30 8.97 4.62
CA GLY A 23 3.89 10.36 4.56
C GLY A 23 2.46 10.53 5.04
N ARG A 24 2.11 11.77 5.37
CA ARG A 24 0.73 12.16 5.68
C ARG A 24 0.00 12.50 4.39
N VAL A 25 -1.11 11.84 4.14
CA VAL A 25 -1.99 12.12 2.99
C VAL A 25 -3.22 12.84 3.50
N GLN A 26 -3.46 14.06 2.97
CA GLN A 26 -4.60 14.87 3.39
C GLN A 26 -5.90 14.30 2.83
N LYS A 27 -7.00 14.45 3.59
CA LYS A 27 -8.34 14.06 3.14
C LYS A 27 -8.67 14.69 1.78
N GLY A 28 -9.22 13.91 0.87
CA GLY A 28 -9.55 14.35 -0.49
C GLY A 28 -8.38 14.29 -1.48
N THR A 29 -7.18 13.94 -1.03
CA THR A 29 -6.05 13.63 -1.93
C THR A 29 -6.14 12.19 -2.39
N VAL A 30 -5.76 11.93 -3.64
CA VAL A 30 -5.58 10.54 -4.12
C VAL A 30 -4.11 10.22 -4.17
N LEU A 31 -3.77 9.07 -3.62
CA LEU A 31 -2.47 8.46 -3.75
C LEU A 31 -2.52 7.47 -4.93
N GLN A 32 -1.72 7.73 -5.96
CA GLN A 32 -1.62 6.87 -7.12
C GLN A 32 -0.34 6.03 -7.05
N PHE A 33 -0.49 4.71 -7.21
CA PHE A 33 0.63 3.80 -7.41
C PHE A 33 0.73 3.44 -8.90
N LYS A 34 1.95 3.50 -9.44
CA LYS A 34 2.25 3.12 -10.82
C LYS A 34 3.41 2.13 -10.83
N ALA A 35 3.15 0.92 -11.30
CA ALA A 35 4.20 -0.07 -11.52
C ALA A 35 5.15 0.41 -12.63
N LEU A 36 6.45 0.43 -12.34
CA LEU A 36 7.50 0.81 -13.30
C LEU A 36 8.21 -0.41 -13.93
N ALA A 37 7.91 -1.62 -13.46
CA ALA A 37 8.48 -2.87 -13.93
C ALA A 37 7.44 -3.99 -13.86
N SER A 38 7.67 -5.08 -14.59
CA SER A 38 6.88 -6.30 -14.51
C SER A 38 6.94 -6.90 -13.10
N ASN A 39 5.82 -7.41 -12.60
CA ASN A 39 5.70 -8.05 -11.29
C ASN A 39 6.07 -7.15 -10.09
N ALA A 40 6.07 -5.84 -10.27
CA ALA A 40 6.22 -4.91 -9.17
C ALA A 40 4.98 -4.97 -8.27
N ASN A 41 5.18 -5.10 -6.96
CA ASN A 41 4.13 -5.05 -5.95
C ASN A 41 4.51 -4.05 -4.85
N VAL A 42 3.51 -3.63 -4.10
CA VAL A 42 3.69 -2.77 -2.93
C VAL A 42 2.75 -3.24 -1.83
N SER A 43 3.24 -3.22 -0.60
CA SER A 43 2.39 -3.39 0.58
C SER A 43 2.03 -2.02 1.13
N LEU A 44 0.76 -1.81 1.45
CA LEU A 44 0.25 -0.58 2.03
C LEU A 44 -0.11 -0.80 3.50
N PHE A 45 0.30 0.14 4.35
CA PHE A 45 -0.17 0.25 5.71
C PHE A 45 -0.59 1.70 5.97
N CYS A 46 -1.81 1.90 6.48
CA CYS A 46 -2.30 3.24 6.81
C CYS A 46 -2.81 3.30 8.25
N VAL A 47 -2.57 4.45 8.87
CA VAL A 47 -3.01 4.84 10.22
C VAL A 47 -3.60 6.22 10.15
N ASN A 48 -4.46 6.56 11.10
CA ASN A 48 -4.88 7.94 11.27
C ASN A 48 -3.66 8.79 11.68
N ALA A 49 -3.41 9.88 10.96
CA ALA A 49 -2.24 10.71 11.15
C ALA A 49 -2.23 11.48 12.49
N GLU A 50 -3.41 11.70 13.06
CA GLU A 50 -3.64 12.39 14.34
C GLU A 50 -3.77 11.40 15.51
N ASP A 51 -4.15 10.15 15.24
CA ASP A 51 -4.19 9.07 16.22
C ASP A 51 -3.66 7.76 15.62
N LYS A 52 -2.40 7.44 15.91
CA LYS A 52 -1.73 6.27 15.33
C LYS A 52 -2.25 4.94 15.88
N LEU A 53 -3.08 4.95 16.93
CA LEU A 53 -3.72 3.74 17.43
C LEU A 53 -4.88 3.32 16.51
N GLU A 54 -5.54 4.27 15.85
CA GLU A 54 -6.53 3.98 14.81
C GLU A 54 -5.82 3.60 13.50
N ARG A 55 -5.99 2.35 13.08
CA ARG A 55 -5.25 1.76 11.96
C ARG A 55 -6.14 0.93 11.05
N TYR A 56 -5.67 0.71 9.83
CA TYR A 56 -6.32 -0.20 8.89
C TYR A 56 -6.65 -1.55 9.53
N ASN A 57 -7.89 -1.98 9.32
CA ASN A 57 -8.42 -3.25 9.79
C ASN A 57 -8.92 -4.06 8.59
N MET A 58 -8.16 -5.11 8.25
CA MET A 58 -8.50 -6.03 7.16
C MET A 58 -9.80 -6.80 7.42
N PRO A 59 -10.01 -7.45 8.58
CA PRO A 59 -11.26 -8.15 8.85
C PRO A 59 -12.52 -7.30 8.65
N ASP A 60 -12.53 -6.07 9.16
CA ASP A 60 -13.68 -5.16 9.05
C ASP A 60 -13.87 -4.68 7.60
N THR A 61 -12.76 -4.41 6.90
CA THR A 61 -12.73 -4.09 5.47
C THR A 61 -13.43 -5.16 4.64
N LEU A 62 -13.10 -6.42 4.84
CA LEU A 62 -13.66 -7.53 4.06
C LEU A 62 -15.08 -7.87 4.48
N LYS A 63 -15.32 -7.99 5.79
CA LYS A 63 -16.62 -8.40 6.34
C LYS A 63 -17.69 -7.36 6.05
N GLY A 64 -17.40 -6.07 6.26
CA GLY A 64 -18.35 -4.99 6.06
C GLY A 64 -18.79 -4.82 4.61
N GLN A 65 -17.96 -5.26 3.65
CA GLN A 65 -18.23 -5.14 2.22
C GLN A 65 -18.59 -6.46 1.56
N HIS A 66 -18.69 -7.55 2.33
CA HIS A 66 -19.01 -8.89 1.84
C HIS A 66 -18.13 -9.34 0.65
N THR A 67 -16.83 -9.01 0.69
CA THR A 67 -15.89 -9.35 -0.38
C THR A 67 -14.54 -9.81 0.16
N ALA A 68 -13.88 -10.68 -0.60
CA ALA A 68 -12.47 -11.03 -0.43
C ALA A 68 -11.58 -10.37 -1.51
N PHE A 69 -12.20 -9.67 -2.47
CA PHE A 69 -11.55 -9.06 -3.62
C PHE A 69 -11.72 -7.55 -3.52
N LEU A 70 -10.66 -6.84 -3.13
CA LEU A 70 -10.67 -5.38 -3.10
C LEU A 70 -10.31 -4.81 -4.47
N THR A 71 -11.18 -3.97 -5.02
CA THR A 71 -10.98 -3.25 -6.27
C THR A 71 -11.75 -1.92 -6.24
N THR A 72 -11.89 -1.28 -7.41
CA THR A 72 -12.61 -0.03 -7.57
C THR A 72 -13.99 -0.07 -6.92
N GLY A 73 -14.29 0.93 -6.08
CA GLY A 73 -15.53 1.06 -5.33
C GLY A 73 -15.45 0.55 -3.89
N ASN A 74 -14.42 -0.24 -3.55
CA ASN A 74 -14.21 -0.67 -2.17
C ASN A 74 -13.56 0.41 -1.29
N VAL A 75 -13.78 0.30 0.01
CA VAL A 75 -13.20 1.16 1.05
C VAL A 75 -12.29 0.38 1.98
N LEU A 76 -11.34 1.06 2.62
CA LEU A 76 -10.50 0.51 3.68
C LEU A 76 -11.01 1.05 5.02
N TYR A 77 -11.42 0.16 5.92
CA TYR A 77 -11.89 0.53 7.25
C TYR A 77 -10.75 0.56 8.27
N SER A 78 -10.87 1.45 9.25
CA SER A 78 -10.10 1.39 10.49
C SER A 78 -10.69 0.37 11.46
N ASP A 79 -9.96 0.04 12.51
CA ASP A 79 -10.42 -0.75 13.64
C ASP A 79 -11.50 -0.07 14.50
N LEU A 80 -11.76 1.21 14.26
CA LEU A 80 -12.93 1.93 14.80
C LEU A 80 -14.11 1.98 13.82
N GLY A 81 -14.02 1.27 12.70
CA GLY A 81 -15.07 1.19 11.67
C GLY A 81 -15.20 2.45 10.79
N ARG A 82 -14.21 3.34 10.80
CA ARG A 82 -14.22 4.56 9.96
C ARG A 82 -13.58 4.27 8.60
N VAL A 83 -14.06 4.95 7.56
CA VAL A 83 -13.43 4.88 6.23
C VAL A 83 -12.14 5.69 6.24
N MET A 84 -11.01 5.02 5.99
CA MET A 84 -9.69 5.65 5.89
C MET A 84 -9.36 6.05 4.44
N ALA A 85 -9.72 5.19 3.49
CA ALA A 85 -9.49 5.41 2.06
C ALA A 85 -10.53 4.65 1.21
N SER A 86 -10.67 5.06 -0.04
CA SER A 86 -11.44 4.33 -1.05
C SER A 86 -10.57 4.04 -2.27
N ILE A 87 -10.79 2.88 -2.89
CA ILE A 87 -10.16 2.52 -4.16
C ILE A 87 -11.02 3.15 -5.27
N VAL A 88 -10.55 4.27 -5.81
CA VAL A 88 -11.28 5.02 -6.84
C VAL A 88 -10.98 4.55 -8.27
N LYS A 89 -9.84 3.89 -8.46
CA LYS A 89 -9.42 3.29 -9.74
C LYS A 89 -8.47 2.13 -9.46
N ASP A 90 -8.66 1.05 -10.21
CA ASP A 90 -7.80 -0.13 -10.21
C ASP A 90 -7.75 -0.68 -11.63
N ASP A 91 -6.53 -0.87 -12.15
CA ASP A 91 -6.27 -1.37 -13.49
C ASP A 91 -6.04 -2.90 -13.51
N HIS A 92 -5.91 -3.55 -12.34
CA HIS A 92 -5.58 -4.98 -12.20
C HIS A 92 -6.74 -5.84 -11.70
N GLY A 93 -7.79 -5.22 -11.14
CA GLY A 93 -9.04 -5.87 -10.75
C GLY A 93 -9.03 -6.56 -9.39
N TRP A 94 -7.87 -6.72 -8.74
CA TRP A 94 -7.78 -7.27 -7.40
C TRP A 94 -6.54 -6.79 -6.64
N ASN A 95 -6.76 -6.34 -5.41
CA ASN A 95 -5.74 -6.03 -4.42
C ASN A 95 -5.85 -7.01 -3.26
N ASP A 96 -4.77 -7.76 -3.02
CA ASP A 96 -4.74 -8.77 -1.97
C ASP A 96 -4.63 -8.13 -0.57
N THR A 97 -5.39 -8.69 0.37
CA THR A 97 -5.37 -8.30 1.78
C THR A 97 -5.01 -9.46 2.70
N PHE A 98 -4.86 -10.68 2.18
CA PHE A 98 -4.58 -11.87 2.97
C PHE A 98 -3.09 -12.05 3.21
N CYS A 99 -2.25 -11.75 2.22
CA CYS A 99 -0.82 -11.88 2.40
C CYS A 99 -0.29 -10.75 3.27
N GLY A 100 0.45 -11.12 4.31
CA GLY A 100 1.25 -10.17 5.08
C GLY A 100 2.50 -9.71 4.32
N ALA A 101 3.22 -8.76 4.92
CA ALA A 101 4.51 -8.32 4.41
C ALA A 101 5.54 -9.46 4.40
N SER A 102 6.51 -9.38 3.49
CA SER A 102 7.63 -10.33 3.44
C SER A 102 8.46 -10.27 4.72
N ARG A 103 8.96 -11.43 5.17
CA ARG A 103 9.85 -11.56 6.34
C ARG A 103 11.32 -11.76 5.96
N PRO A 104 12.28 -11.33 6.80
CA PRO A 104 13.72 -11.41 6.48
C PRO A 104 14.15 -12.82 6.03
N GLU A 105 13.58 -13.86 6.63
CA GLU A 105 13.89 -15.25 6.30
C GLU A 105 13.42 -15.63 4.89
N GLN A 106 12.26 -15.11 4.46
CA GLN A 106 11.73 -15.34 3.11
C GLN A 106 12.58 -14.66 2.06
N ILE A 107 12.97 -13.41 2.31
CA ILE A 107 13.86 -12.65 1.41
C ILE A 107 15.23 -13.31 1.32
N SER A 108 15.81 -13.71 2.45
CA SER A 108 17.09 -14.42 2.50
C SER A 108 17.05 -15.74 1.73
N LYS A 109 15.93 -16.49 1.81
CA LYS A 109 15.77 -17.76 1.10
C LYS A 109 15.63 -17.58 -0.41
N GLN A 110 14.91 -16.54 -0.85
CA GLN A 110 14.62 -16.30 -2.26
C GLN A 110 15.75 -15.56 -3.00
N PHE A 111 16.36 -14.57 -2.35
CA PHE A 111 17.31 -13.64 -2.99
C PHE A 111 18.74 -13.72 -2.42
N GLY A 112 18.95 -14.55 -1.39
CA GLY A 112 20.22 -14.65 -0.68
C GLY A 112 20.46 -13.50 0.31
N GLN A 113 21.60 -13.54 0.99
CA GLN A 113 22.03 -12.48 1.90
C GLN A 113 23.12 -11.64 1.25
N ARG A 114 22.97 -10.31 1.30
CA ARG A 114 23.99 -9.34 0.91
C ARG A 114 24.14 -8.31 2.02
N ARG A 115 25.35 -7.79 2.22
CA ARG A 115 25.58 -6.67 3.14
C ARG A 115 25.31 -5.36 2.42
N PHE A 116 24.88 -4.34 3.17
CA PHE A 116 24.66 -3.01 2.61
C PHE A 116 25.95 -2.44 2.01
N GLN A 117 27.12 -2.75 2.58
CA GLN A 117 28.41 -2.28 2.09
C GLN A 117 28.69 -2.74 0.66
N ASP A 118 28.24 -3.95 0.30
CA ASP A 118 28.50 -4.58 -1.00
C ASP A 118 27.45 -4.20 -2.04
N ALA A 119 26.17 -4.15 -1.64
CA ALA A 119 25.04 -3.99 -2.55
C ALA A 119 24.37 -2.60 -2.52
N ARG A 120 24.62 -1.78 -1.49
CA ARG A 120 24.02 -0.44 -1.32
C ARG A 120 22.50 -0.48 -1.49
N ASN A 121 21.95 0.34 -2.38
CA ASN A 121 20.52 0.43 -2.66
C ASN A 121 19.97 -0.78 -3.43
N GLU A 122 20.83 -1.64 -3.98
CA GLU A 122 20.44 -2.88 -4.66
C GLU A 122 20.28 -4.06 -3.67
N MET A 123 20.38 -3.80 -2.36
CA MET A 123 20.19 -4.82 -1.33
C MET A 123 18.70 -5.16 -1.17
N TYR A 124 18.33 -6.41 -1.42
CA TYR A 124 17.03 -6.94 -1.05
C TYR A 124 16.89 -6.97 0.48
N LYS A 125 15.89 -6.27 1.00
CA LYS A 125 15.57 -6.23 2.41
C LYS A 125 14.06 -6.24 2.60
N THR A 126 13.62 -6.72 3.75
CA THR A 126 12.25 -6.51 4.19
C THR A 126 12.06 -5.10 4.72
N VAL A 127 10.82 -4.64 4.61
CA VAL A 127 10.35 -3.38 5.17
C VAL A 127 9.66 -3.67 6.49
#